data_AF-A0A0K1XGB8-F1
#
_entry.id   AF-A0A0K1XGB8-F1
#
_cell.length_a   1.000
_cell.length_b   1.000
_cell.length_c   1.000
_cell.angle_alpha   90.00
_cell.angle_beta   90.00
_cell.angle_gamma   90.00
#
_symmetry.space_group_name_H-M   'P 1'
#
loop_
_entity.id
_entity.type
_entity.pdbx_description
1 polymer ?
#
loop_
_entity_poly.entity_id
_entity_poly.type
_entity_poly.pdbx_seq_one_letter_code
_entity_poly.pdbx_strand_id
1 'polypeptide(L)' 'MAKTPAERKREQRERDKLKEEERKARLLAKVIKIQLYHTTNAKLELLMQETGIDEPQDIITRLIHAAEHLTPDQKQQFFS' A
#
# COMPACT_ATOMS: atom_id res chain seq x y z
N MET A 1 21.42 0.00 35.06
CA MET A 1 20.69 1.27 35.16
C MET A 1 19.24 1.03 34.81
N ALA A 2 18.29 1.52 35.60
CA ALA A 2 16.87 1.40 35.29
C ALA A 2 16.55 2.28 34.08
N LYS A 3 15.84 1.73 33.08
CA LYS A 3 15.45 2.49 31.88
C LYS A 3 14.67 3.74 32.27
N THR A 4 15.08 4.87 31.71
CA THR A 4 14.40 6.14 31.91
C THR A 4 12.96 6.06 31.39
N PRO A 5 12.03 6.87 31.92
CA PRO A 5 10.66 6.92 31.42
C PRO A 5 10.58 7.19 29.90
N ALA A 6 11.52 7.97 29.35
CA ALA A 6 11.61 8.26 27.93
C ALA A 6 12.00 7.03 27.10
N GLU A 7 12.99 6.25 27.56
CA GLU A 7 13.40 5.00 26.92
C GLU A 7 12.27 3.96 26.95
N ARG A 8 11.55 3.84 28.08
CA ARG A 8 10.38 2.96 28.19
C ARG A 8 9.27 3.32 27.21
N LYS A 9 8.98 4.62 27.06
CA LYS A 9 7.97 5.13 26.11
C LYS A 9 8.41 4.96 24.64
N ARG A 10 9.71 5.00 24.35
CA ARG A 10 10.25 4.71 23.02
C ARG A 10 10.12 3.23 22.71
N GLU A 11 10.56 2.36 23.61
CA GLU A 11 10.40 0.90 23.44
C GLU A 11 8.95 0.47 23.31
N GLN A 12 8.04 1.10 24.05
CA GLN A 12 6.61 0.81 23.90
C GLN A 12 6.11 1.16 22.50
N ARG A 13 6.46 2.33 21.97
CA ARG A 13 6.09 2.73 20.61
C ARG A 13 6.67 1.80 19.55
N GLU A 14 7.92 1.37 19.70
CA GLU A 14 8.54 0.41 18.78
C GLU A 14 7.82 -0.95 18.81
N ARG A 15 7.47 -1.46 20.00
CA ARG A 15 6.67 -2.69 20.11
C ARG A 15 5.27 -2.55 19.52
N ASP A 16 4.64 -1.39 19.70
CA ASP A 16 3.29 -1.15 19.20
C ASP A 16 3.28 -1.07 17.66
N LYS A 17 4.30 -0.43 17.06
CA LYS A 17 4.51 -0.45 15.60
C LYS A 17 4.72 -1.86 15.06
N LEU A 18 5.63 -2.63 15.67
CA LEU A 18 5.88 -4.03 15.29
C LEU A 18 4.59 -4.88 15.37
N LYS A 19 3.79 -4.72 16.43
CA LYS A 19 2.49 -5.40 16.55
C LYS A 19 1.50 -4.99 15.47
N GLU A 20 1.51 -3.71 15.08
CA GLU A 20 0.64 -3.22 14.01
C GLU A 20 1.05 -3.80 12.65
N GLU A 21 2.35 -3.85 12.36
CA GLU A 21 2.91 -4.48 11.16
C GLU A 21 2.61 -5.99 11.12
N GLU A 22 2.80 -6.71 12.24
CA GLU A 22 2.44 -8.13 12.34
C GLU A 22 0.94 -8.37 12.14
N ARG A 23 0.08 -7.50 12.71
CA ARG A 23 -1.37 -7.58 12.52
C ARG A 23 -1.75 -7.34 11.06
N LYS A 24 -1.18 -6.31 10.42
CA LYS A 24 -1.38 -6.03 8.99
C LYS A 24 -0.93 -7.21 8.13
N ALA A 25 0.23 -7.80 8.43
CA ALA A 25 0.74 -8.97 7.72
C ALA A 25 -0.19 -10.19 7.81
N ARG A 26 -0.81 -10.44 8.98
CA ARG A 26 -1.80 -11.53 9.14
C ARG A 26 -3.08 -11.33 8.33
N LEU A 27 -3.41 -10.10 7.96
CA LEU A 27 -4.60 -9.80 7.15
C LEU A 27 -4.34 -9.92 5.64
N LEU A 28 -3.08 -10.07 5.23
CA LEU A 28 -2.74 -10.22 3.82
C LEU A 28 -3.07 -11.63 3.33
N ALA A 29 -4.05 -11.74 2.43
CA ALA A 29 -4.32 -12.99 1.72
C ALA A 29 -3.22 -13.31 0.67
N LYS A 30 -2.53 -12.28 0.16
CA LYS A 30 -1.49 -12.40 -0.87
C LYS A 30 -0.54 -11.20 -0.85
N VAL A 31 0.73 -11.43 -1.21
CA VAL A 31 1.73 -10.37 -1.49
C VAL A 31 2.07 -10.39 -2.98
N ILE A 32 2.07 -9.22 -3.62
CA ILE A 32 2.42 -9.06 -5.05
C ILE A 32 3.67 -8.20 -5.13
N LYS A 33 4.73 -8.71 -5.77
CA LYS A 33 5.95 -7.95 -6.09
C LYS A 33 5.91 -7.57 -7.57
N ILE A 34 5.97 -6.28 -7.87
CA ILE A 34 5.87 -5.76 -9.23
C ILE A 34 7.18 -5.08 -9.60
N GLN A 35 7.72 -5.42 -10.77
CA GLN A 35 8.81 -4.68 -11.41
C GLN A 35 8.20 -3.76 -12.46
N LEU A 36 8.45 -2.46 -12.35
CA LEU A 36 7.94 -1.46 -13.29
C LEU A 36 9.08 -0.99 -14.19
N TYR A 37 8.82 -0.96 -15.49
CA TYR A 37 9.68 -0.25 -16.44
C TYR A 37 9.54 1.26 -16.24
N HIS A 38 10.56 2.02 -16.65
CA HIS A 38 10.63 3.48 -16.41
C HIS A 38 9.37 4.23 -16.83
N THR A 39 8.80 3.91 -18.00
CA THR A 39 7.59 4.58 -18.51
C THR A 39 6.35 4.25 -17.69
N THR A 40 6.20 3.01 -17.24
CA THR A 40 5.10 2.61 -16.36
C THR A 40 5.23 3.24 -14.98
N ASN A 41 6.46 3.34 -14.44
CA ASN A 41 6.71 4.02 -13.18
C ASN A 41 6.36 5.51 -13.26
N ALA A 42 6.73 6.19 -14.35
CA ALA A 42 6.40 7.61 -14.54
C ALA A 42 4.87 7.85 -14.57
N LYS A 43 4.10 6.93 -15.19
CA LYS A 43 2.63 7.01 -15.17
C LYS A 43 2.06 6.80 -13.76
N LEU A 44 2.65 5.90 -12.98
CA LEU A 44 2.25 5.67 -11.60
C LEU A 44 2.54 6.91 -10.73
N GLU A 45 3.73 7.51 -10.85
CA GLU A 45 4.10 8.74 -10.16
C GLU A 45 3.19 9.91 -10.51
N LEU A 46 2.82 10.05 -11.79
CA LEU A 46 1.86 11.07 -12.21
C LEU A 46 0.49 10.86 -11.55
N LEU A 47 0.00 9.62 -11.53
CA LEU A 47 -1.28 9.30 -10.89
C LEU A 47 -1.24 9.54 -9.37
N MET A 48 -0.12 9.25 -8.73
CA MET A 48 0.11 9.58 -7.32
C MET A 48 0.03 11.09 -7.08
N GLN A 49 0.65 11.89 -7.95
CA GLN A 49 0.59 13.36 -7.88
C GLN A 49 -0.84 13.89 -8.08
N GLU A 50 -1.56 13.39 -9.09
CA GLU A 50 -2.92 13.83 -9.40
C GLU A 50 -3.92 13.51 -8.29
N THR A 51 -3.74 12.39 -7.61
CA THR A 51 -4.65 11.92 -6.55
C THR A 51 -4.23 12.32 -5.14
N GLY A 52 -2.99 12.81 -4.96
CA GLY A 52 -2.41 13.11 -3.66
C GLY A 52 -2.14 11.87 -2.79
N ILE A 53 -1.93 10.71 -3.42
CA ILE A 53 -1.67 9.45 -2.71
C ILE A 53 -0.18 9.14 -2.77
N ASP A 54 0.45 9.10 -1.60
CA ASP A 54 1.91 8.96 -1.47
C ASP A 54 2.40 7.50 -1.56
N GLU A 55 1.50 6.53 -1.41
CA GLU A 55 1.84 5.10 -1.40
C GLU A 55 1.41 4.42 -2.71
N PRO A 56 2.35 3.89 -3.52
CA PRO A 56 2.03 3.19 -4.78
C PRO A 56 1.06 2.02 -4.60
N GLN A 57 1.18 1.29 -3.48
CA GLN A 57 0.28 0.19 -3.13
C GLN A 57 -1.17 0.64 -2.93
N ASP A 58 -1.38 1.87 -2.44
CA ASP A 58 -2.72 2.42 -2.23
C ASP A 58 -3.39 2.75 -3.55
N ILE A 59 -2.64 3.30 -4.52
CA ILE A 59 -3.10 3.47 -5.90
C ILE A 59 -3.52 2.12 -6.49
N ILE A 60 -2.65 1.11 -6.43
CA ILE A 60 -2.92 -0.22 -7.01
C ILE A 60 -4.16 -0.84 -6.35
N THR A 61 -4.29 -0.72 -5.03
CA THR A 61 -5.44 -1.23 -4.27
C THR A 61 -6.73 -0.56 -4.73
N ARG A 62 -6.73 0.77 -4.86
CA ARG A 62 -7.89 1.52 -5.35
C ARG A 62 -8.23 1.18 -6.80
N LEU A 63 -7.25 0.96 -7.67
CA LEU A 63 -7.48 0.53 -9.05
C LEU A 63 -8.17 -0.85 -9.11
N ILE A 64 -7.75 -1.79 -8.26
CA ILE A 64 -8.40 -3.11 -8.17
C ILE A 64 -9.86 -2.98 -7.71
N HIS A 65 -10.12 -2.16 -6.69
CA HIS A 65 -11.50 -1.90 -6.23
C HIS A 65 -12.33 -1.17 -7.29
N ALA A 66 -11.76 -0.18 -7.97
CA ALA A 66 -12.46 0.54 -9.04
C ALA A 66 -12.84 -0.39 -10.21
N ALA A 67 -11.99 -1.38 -10.50
CA ALA A 67 -12.29 -2.37 -11.53
C ALA A 67 -13.56 -3.20 -11.22
N GLU A 68 -13.96 -3.33 -9.95
CA GLU A 68 -15.20 -4.01 -9.57
C GLU A 68 -16.44 -3.34 -10.20
N HIS A 69 -16.43 -2.00 -10.26
CA HIS A 69 -17.53 -1.18 -10.75
C HIS A 69 -17.60 -1.04 -12.28
N LEU A 70 -16.64 -1.60 -13.03
CA LEU A 70 -16.66 -1.59 -14.48
C LEU A 70 -17.69 -2.60 -15.03
N THR A 71 -18.38 -2.22 -16.11
CA THR A 71 -19.27 -3.13 -16.85
C THR A 71 -18.47 -4.25 -17.54
N PRO A 72 -19.09 -5.39 -17.92
CA PRO A 72 -18.41 -6.45 -18.66
C PRO A 72 -17.69 -5.94 -19.92
N ASP A 73 -18.35 -5.08 -20.70
CA ASP A 73 -17.78 -4.53 -21.94
C ASP A 73 -16.58 -3.61 -21.64
N GLN A 74 -16.67 -2.80 -20.58
CA GLN A 74 -15.54 -1.97 -20.14
C GLN A 74 -14.36 -2.82 -19.66
N LYS A 75 -14.64 -3.89 -18.90
CA LYS A 75 -13.60 -4.84 -18.46
C LYS A 75 -12.92 -5.49 -19.66
N GLN A 76 -13.68 -5.87 -20.69
CA GLN A 76 -13.09 -6.38 -21.92
C GLN A 76 -12.19 -5.32 -22.54
N GLN A 77 -12.66 -4.09 -22.75
CA GLN A 77 -11.87 -3.02 -23.35
C GLN A 77 -10.56 -2.71 -22.58
N PHE A 78 -10.58 -2.72 -21.25
CA PHE A 78 -9.40 -2.36 -20.44
C PHE A 78 -8.40 -3.50 -20.24
N PHE A 79 -8.84 -4.75 -20.31
CA PHE A 79 -8.03 -5.92 -19.92
C PHE A 79 -7.82 -6.96 -21.04
N SER A 80 -8.38 -6.78 -22.25
CA SER A 80 -8.12 -7.60 -23.44
C SER A 80 -7.10 -6.97 -24.37
#